data_AF-A0A2S6NKH2-F1
#
_entry.id   AF-A0A2S6NKH2-F1
#
_cell.length_a   1.000
_cell.length_b   1.000
_cell.length_c   1.000
_cell.angle_alpha   90.00
_cell.angle_beta   90.00
_cell.angle_gamma   90.00
#
_symmetry.space_group_name_H-M   'P 1'
#
loop_
_entity.id
_entity.type
_entity.pdbx_description
1 polymer ?
#
loop_
_entity_poly.entity_id
_entity_poly.type
_entity_poly.pdbx_seq_one_letter_code
_entity_poly.pdbx_strand_id
1 'polypeptide(L)' 'MPNSAKGVHGERRWRDSPGRRLLTWDSLHGEIEAFDLHGRHSAVLDAVSGVPIKEGGRGRRIRV' A
#
# COMPACT_ATOMS: atom_id res chain seq x y z
N MET A 1 12.51 -4.72 10.94
CA MET A 1 12.50 -3.37 10.33
C MET A 1 12.15 -3.56 8.85
N PRO A 2 11.01 -3.07 8.31
CA PRO A 2 10.74 -3.19 6.88
C PRO A 2 11.69 -2.26 6.10
N ASN A 3 12.40 -2.85 5.14
CA ASN A 3 13.38 -2.21 4.29
C ASN A 3 12.67 -1.23 3.33
N SER A 4 13.06 0.04 3.32
CA SER A 4 12.38 1.09 2.53
C SER A 4 12.75 0.97 1.06
N ALA A 5 11.79 0.59 0.20
CA ALA A 5 11.97 0.56 -1.25
C ALA A 5 11.66 1.96 -1.82
N LYS A 6 12.59 2.55 -2.58
CA LYS A 6 12.40 3.86 -3.22
C LYS A 6 11.20 3.83 -4.16
N GLY A 7 10.17 4.63 -3.86
CA GLY A 7 8.99 4.82 -4.70
C GLY A 7 9.29 5.67 -5.94
N VAL A 8 8.77 5.26 -7.09
CA VAL A 8 8.74 6.04 -8.33
C VAL A 8 7.62 7.09 -8.17
N HIS A 9 7.95 8.38 -8.31
CA HIS A 9 7.11 9.59 -8.10
C HIS A 9 7.03 10.22 -6.69
N GLY A 10 8.02 10.04 -5.81
CA GLY A 10 8.12 10.84 -4.57
C GLY A 10 7.10 10.51 -3.47
N GLU A 11 6.08 9.72 -3.76
CA GLU A 11 5.25 9.05 -2.77
C GLU A 11 6.06 7.97 -2.06
N ARG A 12 6.09 8.00 -0.73
CA ARG A 12 6.75 6.97 0.05
C ARG A 12 5.99 5.65 -0.13
N ARG A 13 6.74 4.63 -0.56
CA ARG A 13 6.24 3.26 -0.72
C ARG A 13 7.06 2.33 0.13
N TRP A 14 6.38 1.32 0.67
CA TRP A 14 7.00 0.25 1.42
C TRP A 14 6.61 -1.09 0.83
N ARG A 15 7.38 -2.13 1.16
CA ARG A 15 6.99 -3.50 0.90
C ARG A 15 6.51 -4.12 2.21
N ASP A 16 5.50 -4.99 2.11
CA ASP A 16 5.15 -5.85 3.23
C ASP A 16 6.33 -6.80 3.56
N SER A 17 6.31 -7.41 4.75
CA SER A 17 7.42 -8.28 5.18
C SER A 17 7.71 -9.43 4.22
N PRO A 18 6.71 -10.07 3.58
CA PRO A 18 6.95 -11.07 2.52
C PRO A 18 7.36 -10.51 1.16
N GLY A 19 7.27 -9.19 0.94
CA GLY A 19 7.57 -8.54 -0.33
C GLY A 19 6.54 -8.75 -1.44
N ARG A 20 5.33 -9.21 -1.10
CA ARG A 20 4.22 -9.53 -2.03
C ARG A 20 3.33 -8.32 -2.33
N ARG A 21 3.42 -7.25 -1.55
CA ARG A 21 2.58 -6.06 -1.69
C ARG A 21 3.40 -4.78 -1.65
N LEU A 22 2.90 -3.77 -2.34
CA LEU A 22 3.33 -2.38 -2.21
C LEU A 22 2.36 -1.67 -1.28
N LEU A 23 2.87 -0.91 -0.34
CA LEU A 23 2.10 -0.14 0.63
C LEU A 23 2.33 1.34 0.38
N THR A 24 1.26 2.13 0.36
CA THR A 24 1.32 3.60 0.32
C THR A 24 0.61 4.18 1.54
N TRP A 25 0.95 5.42 1.86
CA TRP A 25 0.28 6.19 2.92
C TRP A 25 -0.78 7.10 2.31
N ASP A 26 -2.04 6.93 2.72
CA ASP A 26 -3.10 7.89 2.45
C ASP A 26 -3.19 8.89 3.61
N SER A 27 -2.60 10.07 3.42
CA SER A 27 -2.60 11.12 4.44
C SER A 27 -3.95 11.80 4.63
N LEU A 28 -4.90 11.64 3.70
CA LEU A 28 -6.24 12.23 3.83
C LEU A 28 -7.06 11.43 4.84
N HIS A 29 -6.94 10.11 4.82
CA HIS A 29 -7.72 9.21 5.68
C HIS A 29 -6.94 8.64 6.86
N GLY A 30 -5.61 8.75 6.86
CA GLY A 30 -4.77 8.11 7.88
C GLY A 30 -4.72 6.59 7.72
N GLU A 31 -4.79 6.10 6.49
CA GLU A 31 -4.92 4.68 6.16
C GLU A 31 -3.74 4.22 5.28
N ILE A 32 -3.46 2.91 5.28
CA ILE A 32 -2.46 2.31 4.38
C ILE A 32 -3.19 1.70 3.19
N GLU A 33 -2.86 2.09 1.97
CA GLU A 33 -3.36 1.40 0.77
C GLU A 33 -2.38 0.32 0.33
N ALA A 34 -2.87 -0.90 0.14
CA ALA A 34 -2.08 -2.06 -0.23
C ALA A 34 -2.35 -2.47 -1.68
N PHE A 35 -1.30 -2.55 -2.49
CA PHE A 35 -1.34 -2.93 -3.88
C PHE A 35 -0.58 -4.24 -4.12
N ASP A 36 -0.99 -5.00 -5.13
CA ASP A 36 -0.17 -6.10 -5.64
C ASP A 36 1.08 -5.58 -6.37
N LEU A 37 1.98 -6.48 -6.75
CA LEU A 37 3.20 -6.13 -7.48
C LEU A 37 2.96 -5.61 -8.90
N HIS A 38 1.73 -5.72 -9.41
CA HIS A 38 1.28 -5.15 -10.69
C HIS A 38 0.54 -3.81 -10.49
N GLY A 39 0.54 -3.28 -9.27
CA GLY A 39 -0.05 -2.00 -8.91
C GLY A 39 -1.58 -2.02 -8.74
N ARG A 40 -2.22 -3.19 -8.66
CA ARG A 40 -3.67 -3.28 -8.42
C ARG A 40 -3.99 -3.08 -6.94
N HIS A 41 -4.92 -2.18 -6.64
CA HIS A 41 -5.36 -1.96 -5.27
C HIS A 41 -6.07 -3.22 -4.73
N SER A 42 -5.54 -3.76 -3.64
CA SER A 42 -5.98 -5.04 -3.07
C SER A 42 -6.76 -4.85 -1.77
N ALA A 43 -6.37 -3.91 -0.91
CA ALA A 43 -7.01 -3.63 0.36
C ALA A 43 -6.59 -2.27 0.93
N VAL A 44 -7.39 -1.75 1.84
CA VAL A 44 -7.01 -0.66 2.75
C VAL A 44 -6.80 -1.25 4.15
N LEU A 45 -5.69 -0.91 4.78
CA LEU A 45 -5.29 -1.40 6.10
C LEU A 45 -5.34 -0.27 7.12
N ASP A 46 -5.74 -0.60 8.34
CA ASP A 46 -5.57 0.28 9.49
C ASP A 46 -4.07 0.55 9.75
N ALA A 47 -3.72 1.81 10.02
CA ALA A 47 -2.33 2.25 10.13
C ALA A 47 -1.60 1.71 11.37
N VAL A 48 -2.35 1.34 12.41
CA VAL A 48 -1.80 0.91 13.70
C VAL A 48 -1.70 -0.62 13.75
N SER A 49 -2.79 -1.31 13.44
CA SER A 49 -2.89 -2.77 13.51
C SER A 49 -2.46 -3.48 12.23
N GLY A 50 -2.47 -2.80 11.08
CA GLY A 50 -2.22 -3.40 9.77
C GLY A 50 -3.34 -4.33 9.28
N VAL A 51 -4.47 -4.39 9.99
CA VAL A 51 -5.60 -5.25 9.64
C VAL A 51 -6.39 -4.62 8.49
N PRO A 52 -6.86 -5.41 7.49
CA PRO A 52 -7.73 -4.90 6.44
C PRO A 52 -9.04 -4.35 7.01
N ILE A 53 -9.35 -3.10 6.66
CA ILE A 53 -10.60 -2.42 7.06
C ILE A 53 -11.54 -2.22 5.88
N LYS A 54 -11.01 -2.20 4.64
CA LYS A 54 -11.81 -2.11 3.41
C LYS A 54 -11.18 -2.98 2.33
N GLU A 55 -12.02 -3.54 1.47
CA GLU A 55 -11.55 -4.18 0.24
C GLU A 55 -10.99 -3.12 -0.74
N GLY A 56 -10.01 -3.52 -1.54
CA GLY A 56 -9.47 -2.65 -2.58
C GLY A 56 -10.55 -2.29 -3.60
N GLY A 57 -10.73 -1.00 -3.87
CA GLY A 57 -11.67 -0.54 -4.89
C GLY A 57 -11.29 -1.10 -6.27
N ARG A 58 -12.21 -1.86 -6.89
CA ARG A 58 -12.02 -2.41 -8.25
C ARG A 58 -11.63 -1.28 -9.21
N GLY A 59 -10.46 -1.38 -9.82
CA GLY A 59 -9.99 -0.45 -10.86
C GLY A 59 -8.98 0.61 -10.39
N ARG A 60 -8.70 0.76 -9.10
CA ARG A 60 -7.62 1.66 -8.65
C ARG A 60 -6.26 1.01 -8.92
N ARG A 61 -5.42 1.70 -9.70
CA ARG A 61 -4.06 1.25 -10.03
C ARG A 61 -3.04 2.32 -9.71
N ILE A 62 -1.92 1.91 -9.13
CA ILE A 62 -0.71 2.74 -9.09
C ILE A 62 0.24 2.30 -10.20
N ARG A 63 1.00 3.26 -10.72
CA ARG A 63 2.16 2.94 -11.55
C ARG A 63 3.26 2.40 -10.64
N VAL A 64 3.57 1.11 -10.78
CA VAL A 64 4.65 0.44 -10.04
C VAL A 64 6.02 0.90 -10.50
#